data_AF-A0A672P812-F1
#
_entry.id   AF-A0A672P812-F1
#
_cell.length_a   1.000
_cell.length_b   1.000
_cell.length_c   1.000
_cell.angle_alpha   90.00
_cell.angle_beta   90.00
_cell.angle_gamma   90.00
#
_symmetry.space_group_name_H-M   'P 1'
#
loop_
_entity.id
_entity.type
_entity.pdbx_description
1 polymer ?
#
loop_
_entity_poly.entity_id
_entity_poly.type
_entity_poly.pdbx_seq_one_letter_code
_entity_poly.pdbx_strand_id
1 'polypeptide(L)'
;RCLLLCTHFMAINIGISHPDRVVETNTLSSVPPPDITYTLSIPETTINGGLLSALQLEAIIYACQQHEVILQNNQRAGFLIGDGAGVGKGRTVAGIIQENYLKGRKKALWFSVSNDLKYDAERDLQDIHAPNIQVHALNKIKYGDTATSEGVLFATYSALIGESQAGGQHRTRLKQILDWCEPGFDGVIIFDECHKAKNATSTKMGKAVLDLQNKLPLARVVYASATGASEPKNMIYMSRLGIWGEGTPFRTFDDFLHAIEKRGVGAMEIVAMDMKVSGMYIARQLSFSGVSFRIEEISLDDDFKLVYNKAAKLWAEALAVFMQAADELCMSSRKSLWGQFWSSHQRFFKYLCIAAKVRCLVELAKKELEAGKCVVIGLQSTGEARTREVLDENDGHLDRFVSAAEGVFQSLVLKHFPSEKQRREKGAGNKRKRKPRARQPKQPRQITDVTVVINISDDSSTESDAMDSDSNSSPDSVQDNTDDVIFVNQTSYQMGMLTVYYMVQLILSPCILMISPKKSLTAPLK
;
A
#
# COMPACT_ATOMS: atom_id res chain seq x y z
N ARG A 1 3.60 -21.09 14.52
CA ARG A 1 3.57 -22.23 13.57
C ARG A 1 4.84 -22.15 12.73
N CYS A 2 5.88 -22.91 13.07
CA CYS A 2 7.03 -23.03 12.17
C CYS A 2 6.53 -23.78 10.93
N LEU A 3 6.41 -23.06 9.81
CA LEU A 3 6.31 -23.71 8.51
C LEU A 3 7.55 -24.60 8.38
N LEU A 4 7.35 -25.91 8.36
CA LEU A 4 8.41 -26.77 7.85
C LEU A 4 8.64 -26.33 6.39
N LEU A 5 9.88 -25.96 6.11
CA LEU A 5 10.34 -25.48 4.83
C LEU A 5 11.24 -26.57 4.24
N CYS A 6 10.95 -27.00 3.02
CA CYS A 6 11.74 -28.00 2.30
C CYS A 6 12.66 -27.31 1.29
N THR A 7 13.80 -27.94 0.99
CA THR A 7 14.63 -27.55 -0.15
C THR A 7 13.83 -27.66 -1.44
N HIS A 8 13.82 -26.59 -2.24
CA HIS A 8 13.16 -26.58 -3.53
C HIS A 8 13.90 -27.52 -4.51
N PHE A 9 13.16 -28.44 -5.13
CA PHE A 9 13.68 -29.28 -6.21
C PHE A 9 13.41 -28.58 -7.55
N MET A 10 14.48 -28.22 -8.24
CA MET A 10 14.44 -27.55 -9.54
C MET A 10 14.09 -28.50 -10.66
N ALA A 11 13.19 -28.08 -11.56
CA ALA A 11 12.82 -28.85 -12.75
C ALA A 11 13.75 -28.61 -13.97
N ILE A 12 14.65 -27.62 -13.90
CA ILE A 12 15.56 -27.26 -14.99
C ILE A 12 17.02 -27.63 -14.73
N ASN A 13 17.76 -27.85 -15.82
CA ASN A 13 19.21 -28.13 -15.81
C ASN A 13 20.05 -26.98 -16.41
N ILE A 14 19.48 -25.76 -16.54
CA ILE A 14 20.16 -24.59 -17.13
C ILE A 14 20.33 -23.46 -16.10
N GLY A 15 21.37 -22.66 -16.28
CA GLY A 15 21.70 -21.52 -15.42
C GLY A 15 22.48 -21.89 -14.16
N ILE A 16 22.89 -20.86 -13.42
CA ILE A 16 23.67 -21.00 -12.18
C ILE A 16 22.72 -21.04 -10.98
N SER A 17 23.06 -21.84 -9.96
CA SER A 17 22.31 -21.87 -8.70
C SER A 17 22.20 -20.47 -8.07
N HIS A 18 21.06 -20.21 -7.43
CA HIS A 18 20.85 -18.97 -6.68
C HIS A 18 21.88 -18.85 -5.54
N PRO A 19 22.43 -17.64 -5.28
CA PRO A 19 23.50 -17.46 -4.28
C PRO A 19 23.07 -17.86 -2.86
N ASP A 20 21.83 -17.57 -2.50
CA ASP A 20 21.24 -17.97 -1.22
C ASP A 20 20.44 -19.26 -1.33
N ARG A 21 20.38 -20.02 -0.23
CA ARG A 21 19.52 -21.21 -0.12
C ARG A 21 18.06 -20.80 -0.20
N VAL A 22 17.32 -21.43 -1.12
CA VAL A 22 15.90 -21.19 -1.33
C VAL A 22 15.09 -22.40 -0.90
N VAL A 23 13.94 -22.14 -0.29
CA VAL A 23 13.03 -23.13 0.27
C VAL A 23 11.59 -22.86 -0.15
N GLU A 24 10.76 -23.89 -0.11
CA GLU A 24 9.31 -23.81 -0.28
C GLU A 24 8.60 -24.30 0.98
N THR A 25 7.32 -23.95 1.10
CA THR A 25 6.47 -24.56 2.13
C THR A 25 6.37 -26.07 1.91
N ASN A 26 6.27 -26.85 2.98
CA ASN A 26 6.11 -28.30 2.88
C ASN A 26 4.98 -28.72 1.94
N THR A 27 3.85 -28.03 1.99
CA THR A 27 2.68 -28.28 1.12
C THR A 27 3.03 -28.08 -0.35
N LEU A 28 3.62 -26.94 -0.73
CA LEU A 28 4.04 -26.71 -2.12
C LEU A 28 5.13 -27.67 -2.57
N SER A 29 6.07 -28.03 -1.69
CA SER A 29 7.14 -28.98 -2.03
C SER A 29 6.63 -30.41 -2.25
N SER A 30 5.42 -30.73 -1.77
CA SER A 30 4.85 -32.08 -1.87
C SER A 30 4.31 -32.42 -3.26
N VAL A 31 4.16 -31.42 -4.13
CA VAL A 31 3.67 -31.59 -5.50
C VAL A 31 4.72 -31.05 -6.49
N PRO A 32 5.06 -31.82 -7.55
CA PRO A 32 5.95 -31.33 -8.58
C PRO A 32 5.24 -30.28 -9.45
N PRO A 33 5.98 -29.29 -9.99
CA PRO A 33 5.46 -28.46 -11.08
C PRO A 33 5.29 -29.30 -12.36
N PRO A 34 4.55 -28.83 -13.38
CA PRO A 34 4.36 -29.59 -14.61
C PRO A 34 5.65 -29.68 -15.43
N ASP A 35 5.65 -30.61 -16.39
CA ASP A 35 6.77 -30.77 -17.32
C ASP A 35 7.00 -29.50 -18.15
N ILE A 36 8.27 -29.22 -18.41
CA ILE A 36 8.70 -28.06 -19.16
C ILE A 36 8.65 -28.37 -20.66
N THR A 37 7.85 -27.60 -21.38
CA THR A 37 7.70 -27.66 -22.84
C THR A 37 8.18 -26.38 -23.53
N TYR A 38 8.35 -25.28 -22.78
CA TYR A 38 8.78 -24.00 -23.32
C TYR A 38 10.30 -23.89 -23.47
N THR A 39 10.76 -23.34 -24.61
CA THR A 39 12.17 -23.07 -24.88
C THR A 39 12.45 -21.56 -24.90
N LEU A 40 13.32 -21.10 -24.01
CA LEU A 40 13.71 -19.69 -23.90
C LEU A 40 14.50 -19.22 -25.13
N SER A 41 14.35 -17.93 -25.46
CA SER A 41 15.18 -17.19 -26.42
C SER A 41 16.17 -16.24 -25.76
N ILE A 42 16.13 -16.11 -24.43
CA ILE A 42 17.16 -15.42 -23.63
C ILE A 42 18.57 -15.97 -24.01
N PRO A 43 19.55 -15.10 -24.29
CA PRO A 43 20.88 -15.53 -24.71
C PRO A 43 21.60 -16.42 -23.70
N GLU A 44 22.37 -17.39 -24.20
CA GLU A 44 23.23 -18.25 -23.36
C GLU A 44 24.23 -17.44 -22.52
N THR A 45 24.67 -16.27 -22.99
CA THR A 45 25.54 -15.37 -22.21
C THR A 45 24.87 -14.85 -20.94
N THR A 46 23.55 -14.58 -20.98
CA THR A 46 22.76 -14.18 -19.80
C THR A 46 22.57 -15.36 -18.84
N ILE A 47 22.32 -16.55 -19.38
CA ILE A 47 22.08 -17.79 -18.62
C ILE A 47 23.38 -18.28 -17.94
N ASN A 48 24.44 -18.49 -18.73
CA ASN A 48 25.73 -19.01 -18.27
C ASN A 48 26.53 -17.98 -17.49
N GLY A 49 26.25 -16.68 -17.70
CA GLY A 49 26.82 -15.59 -16.89
C GLY A 49 26.18 -15.44 -15.51
N GLY A 50 25.10 -16.19 -15.21
CA GLY A 50 24.42 -16.14 -13.90
C GLY A 50 23.67 -14.84 -13.63
N LEU A 51 23.36 -14.05 -14.65
CA LEU A 51 22.60 -12.80 -14.50
C LEU A 51 21.15 -13.08 -14.08
N LEU A 52 20.64 -14.22 -14.57
CA LEU A 52 19.45 -14.88 -14.07
C LEU A 52 19.88 -16.22 -13.47
N SER A 53 19.56 -16.43 -12.20
CA SER A 53 19.75 -17.74 -11.56
C SER A 53 18.81 -18.77 -12.18
N ALA A 54 19.16 -20.04 -12.02
CA ALA A 54 18.36 -21.16 -12.47
C ALA A 54 16.91 -21.07 -11.91
N LEU A 55 16.73 -20.64 -10.65
CA LEU A 55 15.40 -20.43 -10.05
C LEU A 55 14.58 -19.37 -10.79
N GLN A 56 15.22 -18.28 -11.22
CA GLN A 56 14.55 -17.23 -11.95
C GLN A 56 14.20 -17.69 -13.37
N LEU A 57 15.11 -18.41 -14.04
CA LEU A 57 14.88 -19.00 -15.36
C LEU A 57 13.70 -19.98 -15.34
N GLU A 58 13.59 -20.80 -14.32
CA GLU A 58 12.46 -21.73 -14.14
C GLU A 58 11.12 -20.98 -14.05
N ALA A 59 11.08 -19.90 -13.26
CA ALA A 59 9.88 -19.07 -13.16
C ALA A 59 9.54 -18.37 -14.48
N ILE A 60 10.55 -17.93 -15.25
CA ILE A 60 10.35 -17.33 -16.58
C ILE A 60 9.78 -18.38 -17.55
N ILE A 61 10.31 -19.60 -17.55
CA ILE A 61 9.83 -20.71 -18.39
C ILE A 61 8.37 -21.01 -18.08
N TYR A 62 8.00 -21.20 -16.82
CA TYR A 62 6.62 -21.49 -16.45
C TYR A 62 5.67 -20.34 -16.77
N ALA A 63 6.09 -19.09 -16.57
CA ALA A 63 5.31 -17.93 -16.98
C ALA A 63 5.05 -17.93 -18.48
N CYS A 64 6.09 -18.15 -19.29
CA CYS A 64 5.98 -18.18 -20.74
C CYS A 64 5.15 -19.36 -21.26
N GLN A 65 5.29 -20.54 -20.65
CA GLN A 65 4.48 -21.72 -20.96
C GLN A 65 3.01 -21.48 -20.64
N GLN A 66 2.71 -20.95 -19.46
CA GLN A 66 1.34 -20.63 -19.06
C GLN A 66 0.72 -19.57 -19.98
N HIS A 67 1.52 -18.61 -20.46
CA HIS A 67 1.10 -17.62 -21.43
C HIS A 67 0.75 -18.20 -22.81
N GLU A 68 1.02 -19.47 -23.12
CA GLU A 68 0.54 -20.11 -24.36
C GLU A 68 -0.92 -20.58 -24.25
N VAL A 69 -1.46 -20.70 -23.04
CA VAL A 69 -2.82 -21.16 -22.78
C VAL A 69 -3.84 -20.04 -22.98
N ILE A 70 -4.91 -20.34 -23.73
CA ILE A 70 -6.12 -19.50 -23.81
C ILE A 70 -7.22 -20.18 -22.99
N LEU A 71 -7.74 -19.48 -22.00
CA LEU A 71 -8.85 -19.93 -21.15
C LEU A 71 -10.16 -19.99 -21.96
N GLN A 72 -11.15 -20.71 -21.44
CA GLN A 72 -12.44 -20.91 -22.12
C GLN A 72 -13.22 -19.61 -22.38
N ASN A 73 -13.01 -18.60 -21.54
CA ASN A 73 -13.56 -17.25 -21.73
C ASN A 73 -12.82 -16.40 -22.80
N ASN A 74 -11.98 -17.03 -23.64
CA ASN A 74 -11.15 -16.40 -24.67
C ASN A 74 -10.09 -15.41 -24.16
N GLN A 75 -9.75 -15.50 -22.88
CA GLN A 75 -8.68 -14.71 -22.28
C GLN A 75 -7.41 -15.54 -22.12
N ARG A 76 -6.24 -14.97 -22.42
CA ARG A 76 -4.95 -15.64 -22.17
C ARG A 76 -4.73 -15.90 -20.67
N ALA A 77 -4.26 -17.09 -20.30
CA ALA A 77 -3.97 -17.40 -18.92
C ALA A 77 -2.85 -16.51 -18.36
N GLY A 78 -2.94 -16.19 -17.07
CA GLY A 78 -1.96 -15.44 -16.31
C GLY A 78 -1.10 -16.34 -15.44
N PHE A 79 -0.01 -15.78 -14.92
CA PHE A 79 0.94 -16.46 -14.05
C PHE A 79 1.16 -15.69 -12.75
N LEU A 80 1.26 -16.39 -11.62
CA LEU A 80 1.50 -15.80 -10.30
C LEU A 80 2.91 -16.14 -9.80
N ILE A 81 3.70 -15.10 -9.55
CA ILE A 81 4.99 -15.17 -8.86
C ILE A 81 4.77 -14.79 -7.39
N GLY A 82 4.75 -15.81 -6.53
CA GLY A 82 4.69 -15.71 -5.08
C GLY A 82 6.06 -15.77 -4.38
N ASP A 83 7.16 -15.65 -5.12
CA ASP A 83 8.50 -15.65 -4.53
C ASP A 83 8.66 -14.54 -3.46
N GLY A 84 9.36 -14.85 -2.37
CA GLY A 84 9.63 -13.95 -1.26
C GLY A 84 10.57 -12.81 -1.63
N ALA A 85 10.79 -11.90 -0.68
CA ALA A 85 11.85 -10.91 -0.80
C ALA A 85 13.23 -11.62 -0.87
N GLY A 86 14.15 -11.05 -1.65
CA GLY A 86 15.51 -11.59 -1.81
C GLY A 86 15.67 -12.70 -2.87
N VAL A 87 14.59 -13.36 -3.31
CA VAL A 87 14.65 -14.36 -4.42
C VAL A 87 14.88 -13.70 -5.79
N GLY A 88 14.72 -12.37 -5.88
CA GLY A 88 14.98 -11.61 -7.10
C GLY A 88 13.81 -11.53 -8.07
N LYS A 89 12.57 -11.37 -7.57
CA LYS A 89 11.35 -11.19 -8.37
C LYS A 89 11.46 -10.12 -9.46
N GLY A 90 12.10 -8.98 -9.16
CA GLY A 90 12.27 -7.89 -10.12
C GLY A 90 13.07 -8.32 -11.35
N ARG A 91 14.18 -9.03 -11.16
CA ARG A 91 14.94 -9.66 -12.26
C ARG A 91 14.16 -10.75 -12.98
N THR A 92 13.37 -11.57 -12.28
CA THR A 92 12.47 -12.55 -12.92
C THR A 92 11.48 -11.86 -13.86
N VAL A 93 10.82 -10.80 -13.39
CA VAL A 93 9.90 -9.98 -14.19
C VAL A 93 10.61 -9.36 -15.39
N ALA A 94 11.79 -8.78 -15.18
CA ALA A 94 12.61 -8.23 -16.25
C ALA A 94 12.97 -9.30 -17.30
N GLY A 95 13.28 -10.53 -16.87
CA GLY A 95 13.52 -11.68 -17.75
C GLY A 95 12.28 -12.09 -18.56
N ILE A 96 11.09 -12.08 -17.97
CA ILE A 96 9.82 -12.32 -18.70
C ILE A 96 9.60 -11.24 -19.78
N ILE A 97 9.88 -9.97 -19.45
CA ILE A 97 9.80 -8.87 -20.41
C ILE A 97 10.83 -9.04 -21.53
N GLN A 98 12.08 -9.38 -21.19
CA GLN A 98 13.16 -9.61 -22.15
C GLN A 98 12.81 -10.75 -23.11
N GLU A 99 12.35 -11.90 -22.60
CA GLU A 99 11.94 -13.03 -23.42
C GLU A 99 10.84 -12.64 -24.42
N ASN A 100 9.81 -11.93 -23.95
CA ASN A 100 8.75 -11.44 -24.84
C ASN A 100 9.26 -10.41 -25.86
N TYR A 101 10.18 -9.52 -25.45
CA TYR A 101 10.81 -8.56 -26.34
C TYR A 101 11.61 -9.26 -27.45
N LEU A 102 12.32 -10.34 -27.13
CA LEU A 102 13.06 -11.17 -28.09
C LEU A 102 12.12 -11.91 -29.05
N LYS A 103 10.93 -12.30 -28.60
CA LYS A 103 9.85 -12.87 -29.44
C LYS A 103 9.08 -11.83 -30.26
N GLY A 104 9.54 -10.58 -30.31
CA GLY A 104 8.94 -9.51 -31.12
C GLY A 104 7.84 -8.70 -30.41
N ARG A 105 7.50 -8.99 -29.16
CA ARG A 105 6.50 -8.25 -28.39
C ARG A 105 7.17 -7.08 -27.69
N LYS A 106 7.27 -5.96 -28.41
CA LYS A 106 8.12 -4.80 -28.03
C LYS A 106 7.52 -3.86 -27.00
N LYS A 107 6.25 -4.05 -26.61
CA LYS A 107 5.54 -3.21 -25.65
C LYS A 107 5.17 -4.02 -24.40
N ALA A 108 5.56 -3.53 -23.23
CA ALA A 108 5.18 -4.11 -21.94
C ALA A 108 4.64 -3.04 -20.98
N LEU A 109 3.68 -3.41 -20.14
CA LEU A 109 3.16 -2.58 -19.05
C LEU A 109 3.74 -3.08 -17.72
N TRP A 110 4.26 -2.16 -16.89
CA TRP A 110 4.73 -2.49 -15.54
C TRP A 110 4.03 -1.58 -14.53
N PHE A 111 3.11 -2.15 -13.77
CA PHE A 111 2.40 -1.46 -12.70
C PHE A 111 3.02 -1.79 -11.34
N SER A 112 3.34 -0.76 -10.55
CA SER A 112 3.86 -0.94 -9.19
C SER A 112 3.27 0.11 -8.22
N VAL A 113 3.75 0.15 -6.99
CA VAL A 113 3.16 0.95 -5.89
C VAL A 113 3.61 2.40 -5.86
N SER A 114 4.82 2.70 -6.31
CA SER A 114 5.39 4.05 -6.34
C SER A 114 6.10 4.32 -7.67
N ASN A 115 6.25 5.60 -8.02
CA ASN A 115 7.00 5.97 -9.21
C ASN A 115 8.52 5.76 -9.03
N ASP A 116 9.00 5.67 -7.79
CA ASP A 116 10.43 5.50 -7.49
C ASP A 116 10.92 4.10 -7.89
N LEU A 117 10.04 3.10 -7.81
CA LEU A 117 10.31 1.74 -8.26
C LEU A 117 10.54 1.61 -9.78
N LYS A 118 10.35 2.70 -10.53
CA LYS A 118 10.75 2.78 -11.94
C LYS A 118 12.27 2.62 -12.08
N TYR A 119 13.06 3.13 -11.13
CA TYR A 119 14.52 2.99 -11.15
C TYR A 119 14.96 1.56 -10.79
N ASP A 120 14.21 0.86 -9.93
CA ASP A 120 14.39 -0.57 -9.68
C ASP A 120 14.12 -1.38 -10.95
N ALA A 121 13.03 -1.10 -11.68
CA ALA A 121 12.75 -1.75 -12.95
C ALA A 121 13.86 -1.51 -14.01
N GLU A 122 14.40 -0.29 -14.08
CA GLU A 122 15.55 0.03 -14.96
C GLU A 122 16.81 -0.75 -14.56
N ARG A 123 17.12 -0.79 -13.27
CA ARG A 123 18.25 -1.57 -12.73
C ARG A 123 18.07 -3.06 -13.05
N ASP A 124 16.91 -3.62 -12.81
CA ASP A 124 16.67 -5.05 -12.99
C ASP A 124 16.78 -5.47 -14.47
N LEU A 125 16.40 -4.61 -15.43
CA LEU A 125 16.64 -4.82 -16.86
C LEU A 125 18.13 -4.67 -17.23
N GLN A 126 18.85 -3.74 -16.60
CA GLN A 126 20.29 -3.56 -16.82
C GLN A 126 21.10 -4.75 -16.27
N ASP A 127 20.76 -5.26 -15.09
CA ASP A 127 21.40 -6.38 -14.42
C ASP A 127 21.38 -7.66 -15.28
N ILE A 128 20.37 -7.84 -16.12
CA ILE A 128 20.24 -8.99 -17.04
C ILE A 128 20.77 -8.70 -18.46
N HIS A 129 21.48 -7.59 -18.64
CA HIS A 129 21.97 -7.08 -19.92
C HIS A 129 20.87 -6.91 -21.00
N ALA A 130 19.73 -6.31 -20.61
CA ALA A 130 18.68 -5.89 -21.53
C ALA A 130 18.58 -4.35 -21.71
N PRO A 131 19.68 -3.60 -21.95
CA PRO A 131 19.69 -2.14 -21.95
C PRO A 131 18.89 -1.51 -23.10
N ASN A 132 18.57 -2.29 -24.13
CA ASN A 132 17.77 -1.85 -25.27
C ASN A 132 16.27 -1.69 -24.92
N ILE A 133 15.82 -2.20 -23.78
CA ILE A 133 14.43 -2.08 -23.32
C ILE A 133 14.32 -0.82 -22.45
N GLN A 134 13.83 0.27 -23.03
CA GLN A 134 13.67 1.55 -22.31
C GLN A 134 12.45 1.53 -21.38
N VAL A 135 12.57 2.18 -20.23
CA VAL A 135 11.47 2.33 -19.25
C VAL A 135 10.93 3.75 -19.25
N HIS A 136 9.69 3.91 -19.71
CA HIS A 136 8.99 5.18 -19.84
C HIS A 136 8.02 5.38 -18.67
N ALA A 137 8.21 6.45 -17.89
CA ALA A 137 7.32 6.74 -16.78
C ALA A 137 6.04 7.47 -17.26
N LEU A 138 4.87 6.85 -17.09
CA LEU A 138 3.59 7.39 -17.55
C LEU A 138 3.29 8.80 -17.00
N ASN A 139 3.70 9.08 -15.76
CA ASN A 139 3.52 10.39 -15.13
C ASN A 139 4.27 11.53 -15.85
N LYS A 140 5.38 11.23 -16.54
CA LYS A 140 6.15 12.19 -17.35
C LYS A 140 5.57 12.38 -18.75
N ILE A 141 4.69 11.47 -19.20
CA ILE A 141 4.01 11.55 -20.50
C ILE A 141 2.73 12.36 -20.34
N LYS A 142 2.49 13.33 -21.24
CA LYS A 142 1.28 14.16 -21.23
C LYS A 142 0.04 13.33 -21.56
N TYR A 143 -1.13 13.78 -21.10
CA TYR A 143 -2.39 13.07 -21.39
C TYR A 143 -2.71 13.06 -22.88
N GLY A 144 -2.96 11.86 -23.42
CA GLY A 144 -3.27 11.63 -24.84
C GLY A 144 -2.04 11.58 -25.75
N ASP A 145 -0.84 11.69 -25.18
CA ASP A 145 0.41 11.44 -25.92
C ASP A 145 0.75 9.94 -25.85
N THR A 146 0.91 9.32 -27.01
CA THR A 146 1.27 7.90 -27.18
C THR A 146 2.56 7.74 -27.98
N ALA A 147 3.38 8.80 -28.11
CA ALA A 147 4.54 8.82 -29.00
C ALA A 147 5.68 7.84 -28.61
N THR A 148 5.63 7.23 -27.43
CA THR A 148 6.58 6.16 -27.06
C THR A 148 6.21 4.88 -27.80
N SER A 149 7.04 4.40 -28.71
CA SER A 149 6.68 3.26 -29.58
C SER A 149 7.02 1.89 -28.98
N GLU A 150 8.11 1.77 -28.23
CA GLU A 150 8.60 0.48 -27.70
C GLU A 150 9.21 0.61 -26.29
N GLY A 151 9.24 -0.51 -25.58
CA GLY A 151 9.80 -0.65 -24.24
C GLY A 151 8.74 -0.93 -23.18
N VAL A 152 9.07 -0.57 -21.94
CA VAL A 152 8.21 -0.70 -20.77
C VAL A 152 7.54 0.64 -20.49
N LEU A 153 6.21 0.67 -20.49
CA LEU A 153 5.45 1.78 -19.94
C LEU A 153 5.21 1.50 -18.44
N PHE A 154 5.93 2.23 -17.59
CA PHE A 154 5.88 2.10 -16.14
C PHE A 154 4.84 3.06 -15.55
N ALA A 155 3.97 2.56 -14.67
CA ALA A 155 2.93 3.36 -14.03
C ALA A 155 2.62 2.88 -12.61
N THR A 156 2.07 3.77 -11.78
CA THR A 156 1.53 3.35 -10.48
C THR A 156 0.10 2.85 -10.60
N TYR A 157 -0.35 2.01 -9.67
CA TYR A 157 -1.78 1.66 -9.58
C TYR A 157 -2.68 2.90 -9.42
N SER A 158 -2.22 3.92 -8.70
CA SER A 158 -2.94 5.19 -8.55
C SER A 158 -3.03 5.99 -9.85
N ALA A 159 -2.08 5.81 -10.77
CA ALA A 159 -2.13 6.48 -12.07
C ALA A 159 -3.29 5.96 -12.93
N LEU A 160 -3.72 4.71 -12.77
CA LEU A 160 -4.82 4.11 -13.55
C LEU A 160 -6.14 4.88 -13.41
N ILE A 161 -6.38 5.45 -12.23
CA ILE A 161 -7.58 6.24 -11.93
C ILE A 161 -7.42 7.74 -12.23
N GLY A 162 -6.28 8.14 -12.80
CA GLY A 162 -5.98 9.52 -13.15
C GLY A 162 -6.83 10.04 -14.30
N GLU A 163 -7.39 11.23 -14.14
CA GLU A 163 -8.19 11.93 -15.14
C GLU A 163 -7.72 13.37 -15.32
N SER A 164 -7.94 13.91 -16.52
CA SER A 164 -7.66 15.30 -16.86
C SER A 164 -8.83 15.89 -17.64
N GLN A 165 -9.15 17.15 -17.33
CA GLN A 165 -10.14 17.98 -18.03
C GLN A 165 -9.47 19.12 -18.82
N ALA A 166 -8.14 19.10 -18.95
CA ALA A 166 -7.40 20.13 -19.66
C ALA A 166 -7.82 20.18 -21.14
N GLY A 167 -8.17 21.37 -21.62
CA GLY A 167 -8.58 21.58 -23.02
C GLY A 167 -10.02 21.16 -23.36
N GLY A 168 -10.88 20.91 -22.36
CA GLY A 168 -12.31 20.64 -22.58
C GLY A 168 -12.63 19.22 -23.07
N GLN A 169 -11.62 18.35 -23.19
CA GLN A 169 -11.79 16.91 -23.44
C GLN A 169 -11.49 16.13 -22.16
N HIS A 170 -12.41 15.26 -21.77
CA HIS A 170 -12.18 14.32 -20.67
C HIS A 170 -11.21 13.22 -21.14
N ARG A 171 -10.02 13.17 -20.53
CA ARG A 171 -8.99 12.17 -20.83
C ARG A 171 -8.67 11.39 -19.56
N THR A 172 -8.62 10.06 -19.66
CA THR A 172 -8.22 9.17 -18.56
C THR A 172 -6.88 8.51 -18.87
N ARG A 173 -6.08 8.23 -17.84
CA ARG A 173 -4.84 7.47 -17.99
C ARG A 173 -5.09 6.06 -18.48
N LEU A 174 -6.16 5.41 -18.01
CA LEU A 174 -6.55 4.09 -18.51
C LEU A 174 -6.78 4.10 -20.03
N LYS A 175 -7.51 5.10 -20.55
CA LYS A 175 -7.72 5.22 -22.00
C LYS A 175 -6.41 5.43 -22.75
N GLN A 176 -5.53 6.31 -22.25
CA GLN A 176 -4.21 6.53 -22.84
C GLN A 176 -3.36 5.24 -22.90
N ILE A 177 -3.38 4.44 -21.83
CA ILE A 177 -2.69 3.15 -21.79
C ILE A 177 -3.25 2.18 -22.84
N LEU A 178 -4.59 2.11 -22.96
CA LEU A 178 -5.25 1.27 -23.95
C LEU A 178 -4.92 1.72 -25.39
N ASP A 179 -4.93 3.03 -25.63
CA ASP A 179 -4.57 3.62 -26.92
C ASP A 179 -3.10 3.31 -27.26
N TRP A 180 -2.19 3.31 -26.28
CA TRP A 180 -0.78 2.93 -26.44
C TRP A 180 -0.58 1.43 -26.73
N CYS A 181 -1.38 0.57 -26.10
CA CYS A 181 -1.34 -0.87 -26.32
C CYS A 181 -1.79 -1.26 -27.73
N GLU A 182 -2.65 -0.44 -28.34
CA GLU A 182 -3.29 -0.69 -29.63
C GLU A 182 -4.23 -1.93 -29.62
N PRO A 183 -5.16 -2.04 -30.59
CA PRO A 183 -6.01 -3.23 -30.71
C PRO A 183 -5.18 -4.50 -30.95
N GLY A 184 -5.56 -5.60 -30.28
CA GLY A 184 -4.88 -6.89 -30.46
C GLY A 184 -3.59 -7.04 -29.66
N PHE A 185 -3.30 -6.13 -28.73
CA PHE A 185 -2.15 -6.20 -27.83
C PHE A 185 -2.01 -7.60 -27.18
N ASP A 186 -0.87 -8.23 -27.45
CA ASP A 186 -0.48 -9.51 -26.85
C ASP A 186 0.80 -9.38 -25.99
N GLY A 187 1.24 -8.14 -25.71
CA GLY A 187 2.39 -7.87 -24.86
C GLY A 187 2.18 -8.25 -23.40
N VAL A 188 3.21 -8.01 -22.59
CA VAL A 188 3.23 -8.40 -21.17
C VAL A 188 2.62 -7.30 -20.30
N ILE A 189 1.82 -7.68 -19.32
CA ILE A 189 1.32 -6.81 -18.25
C ILE A 189 1.79 -7.37 -16.93
N ILE A 190 2.65 -6.62 -16.26
CA ILE A 190 3.14 -6.93 -14.92
C ILE A 190 2.34 -6.14 -13.90
N PHE A 191 1.74 -6.85 -12.95
CA PHE A 191 1.19 -6.29 -11.74
C PHE A 191 2.14 -6.63 -10.58
N ASP A 192 3.07 -5.72 -10.30
CA ASP A 192 4.07 -5.83 -9.24
C ASP A 192 3.53 -5.30 -7.91
N GLU A 193 3.81 -6.02 -6.82
CA GLU A 193 3.20 -5.79 -5.50
C GLU A 193 1.66 -5.72 -5.57
N CYS A 194 1.08 -6.62 -6.37
CA CYS A 194 -0.34 -6.60 -6.75
C CYS A 194 -1.34 -6.78 -5.60
N HIS A 195 -0.87 -7.14 -4.40
CA HIS A 195 -1.68 -7.13 -3.18
C HIS A 195 -2.35 -5.75 -2.90
N LYS A 196 -1.84 -4.65 -3.47
CA LYS A 196 -2.52 -3.33 -3.41
C LYS A 196 -3.88 -3.29 -4.11
N ALA A 197 -4.11 -4.19 -5.07
CA ALA A 197 -5.38 -4.30 -5.78
C ALA A 197 -6.38 -5.25 -5.09
N LYS A 198 -6.10 -5.75 -3.87
CA LYS A 198 -6.95 -6.72 -3.14
C LYS A 198 -8.41 -6.32 -2.99
N ASN A 199 -8.69 -5.02 -2.93
CA ASN A 199 -10.05 -4.47 -2.84
C ASN A 199 -10.63 -4.17 -4.23
N ALA A 200 -10.61 -5.16 -5.15
CA ALA A 200 -10.86 -4.90 -6.56
C ALA A 200 -12.29 -4.49 -6.91
N THR A 201 -13.27 -4.96 -6.13
CA THR A 201 -14.69 -4.62 -6.31
C THR A 201 -15.08 -3.31 -5.63
N SER A 202 -14.39 -2.91 -4.57
CA SER A 202 -14.77 -1.76 -3.73
C SER A 202 -13.98 -0.48 -4.03
N THR A 203 -12.83 -0.56 -4.72
CA THR A 203 -11.99 0.60 -5.03
C THR A 203 -12.01 0.95 -6.52
N LYS A 204 -11.93 2.25 -6.85
CA LYS A 204 -11.75 2.70 -8.25
C LYS A 204 -10.50 2.08 -8.87
N MET A 205 -9.44 1.93 -8.07
CA MET A 205 -8.16 1.37 -8.47
C MET A 205 -8.29 -0.08 -8.95
N GLY A 206 -8.85 -0.96 -8.12
CA GLY A 206 -8.94 -2.36 -8.53
C GLY A 206 -10.01 -2.62 -9.59
N LYS A 207 -11.06 -1.78 -9.68
CA LYS A 207 -11.95 -1.78 -10.86
C LYS A 207 -11.19 -1.45 -12.14
N ALA A 208 -10.28 -0.47 -12.11
CA ALA A 208 -9.46 -0.12 -13.26
C ALA A 208 -8.47 -1.24 -13.66
N VAL A 209 -7.93 -1.98 -12.68
CA VAL A 209 -7.09 -3.17 -12.92
C VAL A 209 -7.88 -4.28 -13.61
N LEU A 210 -9.09 -4.58 -13.16
CA LEU A 210 -9.97 -5.56 -13.81
C LEU A 210 -10.41 -5.10 -15.21
N ASP A 211 -10.76 -3.82 -15.36
CA ASP A 211 -11.18 -3.23 -16.64
C ASP A 211 -10.06 -3.27 -17.68
N LEU A 212 -8.81 -2.99 -17.27
CA LEU A 212 -7.63 -3.11 -18.14
C LEU A 212 -7.46 -4.55 -18.66
N GLN A 213 -7.55 -5.54 -17.76
CA GLN A 213 -7.41 -6.95 -18.12
C GLN A 213 -8.51 -7.43 -19.07
N ASN A 214 -9.75 -6.97 -18.86
CA ASN A 214 -10.89 -7.31 -19.72
C ASN A 214 -10.77 -6.69 -21.12
N LYS A 215 -10.25 -5.46 -21.21
CA LYS A 215 -10.05 -4.76 -22.49
C LYS A 215 -8.83 -5.25 -23.27
N LEU A 216 -7.90 -5.95 -22.62
CA LEU A 216 -6.72 -6.55 -23.24
C LEU A 216 -6.76 -8.09 -23.07
N PRO A 217 -7.70 -8.80 -23.71
CA PRO A 217 -7.94 -10.22 -23.49
C PRO A 217 -6.77 -11.12 -23.90
N LEU A 218 -5.93 -10.70 -24.84
CA LEU A 218 -4.79 -11.50 -25.32
C LEU A 218 -3.46 -11.15 -24.64
N ALA A 219 -3.46 -10.20 -23.71
CA ALA A 219 -2.27 -9.80 -22.97
C ALA A 219 -1.74 -10.92 -22.06
N ARG A 220 -0.42 -10.94 -21.89
CA ARG A 220 0.31 -11.87 -21.04
C ARG A 220 0.43 -11.31 -19.63
N VAL A 221 -0.44 -11.74 -18.74
CA VAL A 221 -0.52 -11.17 -17.39
C VAL A 221 0.39 -11.93 -16.43
N VAL A 222 1.18 -11.18 -15.66
CA VAL A 222 1.97 -11.69 -14.53
C VAL A 222 1.56 -10.92 -13.29
N TYR A 223 1.16 -11.67 -12.26
CA TYR A 223 0.93 -11.16 -10.92
C TYR A 223 2.19 -11.43 -10.10
N ALA A 224 2.86 -10.41 -9.59
CA ALA A 224 4.00 -10.57 -8.70
C ALA A 224 3.62 -10.09 -7.30
N SER A 225 3.54 -11.02 -6.35
CA SER A 225 3.24 -10.71 -4.94
C SER A 225 3.54 -11.91 -4.04
N ALA A 226 4.45 -11.72 -3.08
CA ALA A 226 4.83 -12.76 -2.11
C ALA A 226 3.67 -13.25 -1.23
N THR A 227 2.61 -12.44 -1.11
CA THR A 227 1.43 -12.70 -0.25
C THR A 227 0.14 -12.88 -1.06
N GLY A 228 0.26 -12.98 -2.39
CA GLY A 228 -0.89 -13.01 -3.29
C GLY A 228 -1.84 -14.20 -3.10
N ALA A 229 -1.31 -15.35 -2.72
CA ALA A 229 -2.06 -16.59 -2.48
C ALA A 229 -2.14 -16.97 -0.98
N SER A 230 -2.10 -15.99 -0.07
CA SER A 230 -2.22 -16.25 1.37
C SER A 230 -3.66 -16.19 1.88
N GLU A 231 -4.48 -15.30 1.33
CA GLU A 231 -5.87 -15.11 1.72
C GLU A 231 -6.77 -15.11 0.47
N PRO A 232 -7.86 -15.89 0.44
CA PRO A 232 -8.74 -16.00 -0.74
C PRO A 232 -9.29 -14.64 -1.21
N LYS A 233 -9.67 -13.75 -0.27
CA LYS A 233 -10.15 -12.40 -0.58
C LYS A 233 -9.17 -11.57 -1.40
N ASN A 234 -7.87 -11.80 -1.19
CA ASN A 234 -6.81 -11.04 -1.85
C ASN A 234 -6.53 -11.52 -3.28
N MET A 235 -7.27 -12.51 -3.80
CA MET A 235 -7.07 -13.05 -5.14
C MET A 235 -7.98 -12.43 -6.20
N ILE A 236 -8.98 -11.64 -5.83
CA ILE A 236 -10.05 -11.18 -6.73
C ILE A 236 -9.58 -10.52 -8.04
N TYR A 237 -8.44 -9.82 -8.02
CA TYR A 237 -7.87 -9.18 -9.21
C TYR A 237 -7.12 -10.14 -10.13
N MET A 238 -6.83 -11.36 -9.67
CA MET A 238 -6.09 -12.41 -10.38
C MET A 238 -7.02 -13.28 -11.26
N SER A 239 -7.98 -12.65 -11.93
CA SER A 239 -9.00 -13.36 -12.73
C SER A 239 -8.40 -14.19 -13.86
N ARG A 240 -7.19 -13.87 -14.32
CA ARG A 240 -6.50 -14.57 -15.42
C ARG A 240 -5.83 -15.88 -14.98
N LEU A 241 -5.84 -16.19 -13.69
CA LEU A 241 -5.48 -17.54 -13.25
C LEU A 241 -6.49 -18.56 -13.80
N GLY A 242 -7.79 -18.22 -13.89
CA GLY A 242 -8.79 -19.18 -14.38
C GLY A 242 -9.15 -20.25 -13.33
N ILE A 243 -9.07 -19.89 -12.05
CA ILE A 243 -9.57 -20.70 -10.92
C ILE A 243 -11.10 -20.59 -10.83
N TRP A 244 -11.65 -19.43 -11.23
CA TRP A 244 -13.07 -19.16 -11.34
C TRP A 244 -13.39 -18.58 -12.72
N GLY A 245 -14.66 -18.60 -13.09
CA GLY A 245 -15.18 -18.13 -14.38
C GLY A 245 -15.67 -19.27 -15.27
N GLU A 246 -15.94 -18.95 -16.53
CA GLU A 246 -16.40 -19.89 -17.54
C GLU A 246 -15.42 -21.07 -17.68
N GLY A 247 -15.95 -22.29 -17.66
CA GLY A 247 -15.14 -23.51 -17.77
C GLY A 247 -14.55 -24.04 -16.48
N THR A 248 -14.80 -23.37 -15.35
CA THR A 248 -14.25 -23.76 -14.04
C THR A 248 -15.36 -24.24 -13.09
N PRO A 249 -15.01 -24.95 -11.99
CA PRO A 249 -16.00 -25.34 -10.97
C PRO A 249 -16.69 -24.16 -10.26
N PHE A 250 -16.04 -22.99 -10.23
CA PHE A 250 -16.55 -21.78 -9.57
C PHE A 250 -16.97 -20.75 -10.61
N ARG A 251 -18.28 -20.50 -10.77
CA ARG A 251 -18.76 -19.56 -11.80
C ARG A 251 -18.32 -18.13 -11.53
N THR A 252 -18.30 -17.71 -10.27
CA THR A 252 -17.92 -16.38 -9.83
C THR A 252 -16.82 -16.43 -8.76
N PHE A 253 -16.17 -15.29 -8.52
CA PHE A 253 -15.22 -15.15 -7.42
C PHE A 253 -15.89 -15.36 -6.05
N ASP A 254 -17.14 -14.91 -5.87
CA ASP A 254 -17.86 -15.09 -4.62
C ASP A 254 -18.15 -16.57 -4.33
N ASP A 255 -18.45 -17.37 -5.36
CA ASP A 255 -18.60 -18.83 -5.23
C ASP A 255 -17.30 -19.48 -4.75
N PHE A 256 -16.16 -19.09 -5.34
CA PHE A 256 -14.84 -19.53 -4.92
C PHE A 256 -14.54 -19.10 -3.48
N LEU A 257 -14.75 -17.83 -3.16
CA LEU A 257 -14.48 -17.27 -1.85
C LEU A 257 -15.26 -18.02 -0.76
N HIS A 258 -16.57 -18.19 -0.95
CA HIS A 258 -17.41 -18.89 0.01
C HIS A 258 -16.98 -20.35 0.22
N ALA A 259 -16.59 -21.05 -0.86
CA ALA A 259 -16.15 -22.43 -0.78
C ALA A 259 -14.82 -22.59 -0.01
N ILE A 260 -13.88 -21.67 -0.19
CA ILE A 260 -12.58 -21.72 0.48
C ILE A 260 -12.67 -21.22 1.93
N GLU A 261 -13.37 -20.12 2.20
CA GLU A 261 -13.52 -19.58 3.56
C GLU A 261 -14.16 -20.58 4.51
N LYS A 262 -15.20 -21.29 4.06
CA LYS A 262 -15.88 -22.32 4.86
C LYS A 262 -14.95 -23.46 5.29
N ARG A 263 -13.89 -23.73 4.52
CA ARG A 263 -12.94 -24.82 4.73
C ARG A 263 -11.62 -24.33 5.35
N GLY A 264 -11.45 -23.03 5.49
CA GLY A 264 -10.31 -22.39 6.14
C GLY A 264 -8.98 -22.56 5.39
N VAL A 265 -7.88 -22.37 6.13
CA VAL A 265 -6.51 -22.32 5.60
C VAL A 265 -6.08 -23.58 4.85
N GLY A 266 -6.56 -24.77 5.24
CA GLY A 266 -6.20 -26.02 4.55
C GLY A 266 -6.73 -26.09 3.12
N ALA A 267 -7.91 -25.52 2.85
CA ALA A 267 -8.41 -25.43 1.48
C ALA A 267 -7.58 -24.47 0.63
N MET A 268 -7.08 -23.39 1.23
CA MET A 268 -6.19 -22.45 0.53
C MET A 268 -4.85 -23.10 0.17
N GLU A 269 -4.31 -23.97 1.04
CA GLU A 269 -3.11 -24.76 0.72
C GLU A 269 -3.34 -25.73 -0.44
N ILE A 270 -4.52 -26.35 -0.52
CA ILE A 270 -4.90 -27.22 -1.65
C ILE A 270 -4.97 -26.41 -2.95
N VAL A 271 -5.59 -25.23 -2.93
CA VAL A 271 -5.64 -24.34 -4.10
C VAL A 271 -4.22 -23.97 -4.53
N ALA A 272 -3.33 -23.62 -3.58
CA ALA A 272 -1.94 -23.30 -3.90
C ALA A 272 -1.18 -24.48 -4.53
N MET A 273 -1.40 -25.71 -4.04
CA MET A 273 -0.82 -26.92 -4.63
C MET A 273 -1.35 -27.18 -6.05
N ASP A 274 -2.66 -27.06 -6.26
CA ASP A 274 -3.30 -27.22 -7.57
C ASP A 274 -2.79 -26.19 -8.59
N MET A 275 -2.60 -24.94 -8.14
CA MET A 275 -2.00 -23.89 -8.96
C MET A 275 -0.55 -24.21 -9.35
N LYS A 276 0.25 -24.76 -8.43
CA LYS A 276 1.64 -25.18 -8.73
C LYS A 276 1.66 -26.30 -9.76
N VAL A 277 0.86 -27.35 -9.57
CA VAL A 277 0.75 -28.49 -10.50
C VAL A 277 0.28 -28.05 -11.88
N SER A 278 -0.63 -27.07 -11.93
CA SER A 278 -1.12 -26.48 -13.18
C SER A 278 -0.12 -25.53 -13.85
N GLY A 279 1.05 -25.29 -13.25
CA GLY A 279 2.10 -24.43 -13.83
C GLY A 279 1.78 -22.94 -13.83
N MET A 280 0.76 -22.52 -13.08
CA MET A 280 0.32 -21.12 -13.04
C MET A 280 0.87 -20.34 -11.85
N TYR A 281 1.56 -21.03 -10.92
CA TYR A 281 2.02 -20.46 -9.66
C TYR A 281 3.36 -21.03 -9.23
N ILE A 282 4.25 -20.13 -8.82
CA ILE A 282 5.50 -20.48 -8.13
C ILE A 282 5.68 -19.60 -6.90
N ALA A 283 6.09 -20.19 -5.77
CA ALA A 283 6.36 -19.42 -4.56
C ALA A 283 7.44 -20.07 -3.71
N ARG A 284 8.56 -19.37 -3.64
CA ARG A 284 9.75 -19.79 -2.90
C ARG A 284 10.23 -18.66 -1.99
N GLN A 285 10.97 -18.97 -0.94
CA GLN A 285 11.50 -17.98 0.01
C GLN A 285 12.96 -18.26 0.31
N LEU A 286 13.70 -17.24 0.74
CA LEU A 286 15.04 -17.46 1.27
C LEU A 286 14.97 -18.30 2.55
N SER A 287 15.92 -19.21 2.70
CA SER A 287 16.07 -19.99 3.93
C SER A 287 16.51 -19.08 5.06
N PHE A 288 15.84 -19.16 6.20
CA PHE A 288 16.31 -18.56 7.45
C PHE A 288 17.47 -19.35 8.09
N SER A 289 18.11 -20.27 7.38
CA SER A 289 19.29 -21.00 7.84
C SER A 289 20.39 -20.02 8.24
N GLY A 290 20.77 -20.04 9.53
CA GLY A 290 21.76 -19.11 10.09
C GLY A 290 21.18 -17.79 10.62
N VAL A 291 19.85 -17.60 10.54
CA VAL A 291 19.17 -16.44 11.13
C VAL A 291 18.64 -16.80 12.51
N SER A 292 19.02 -16.01 13.52
CA SER A 292 18.49 -16.11 14.89
C SER A 292 17.49 -15.00 15.18
N PHE A 293 16.31 -15.37 15.69
CA PHE A 293 15.29 -14.42 16.14
C PHE A 293 15.30 -14.35 17.67
N ARG A 294 15.36 -13.13 18.21
CA ARG A 294 15.24 -12.87 19.64
C ARG A 294 14.27 -11.72 19.85
N ILE A 295 13.31 -11.91 20.76
CA ILE A 295 12.44 -10.85 21.23
C ILE A 295 13.09 -10.27 22.48
N GLU A 296 13.47 -9.00 22.44
CA GLU A 296 13.92 -8.27 23.63
C GLU A 296 12.72 -7.69 24.36
N GLU A 297 12.49 -8.17 25.58
CA GLU A 297 11.54 -7.54 26.49
C GLU A 297 12.26 -6.40 27.24
N ILE A 298 11.75 -5.18 27.06
CA ILE A 298 12.33 -3.97 27.65
C ILE A 298 11.48 -3.59 28.86
N SER A 299 12.06 -3.69 30.05
CA SER A 299 11.43 -3.22 31.28
C SER A 299 11.34 -1.69 31.26
N LEU A 300 10.18 -1.14 31.63
CA LEU A 300 10.02 0.29 31.82
C LEU A 300 10.78 0.73 33.07
N ASP A 301 11.70 1.68 32.90
CA ASP A 301 12.36 2.33 34.04
C ASP A 301 11.39 3.23 34.81
N ASP A 302 11.73 3.55 36.07
CA ASP A 302 10.83 4.31 36.93
C ASP A 302 10.62 5.75 36.44
N ASP A 303 11.63 6.33 35.78
CA ASP A 303 11.53 7.64 35.15
C ASP A 303 10.50 7.64 34.02
N PHE A 304 10.48 6.59 33.21
CA PHE A 304 9.53 6.42 32.12
C PHE A 304 8.13 6.09 32.62
N LYS A 305 7.99 5.27 33.66
CA LYS A 305 6.68 5.05 34.33
C LYS A 305 6.09 6.36 34.81
N LEU A 306 6.91 7.25 35.38
CA LEU A 306 6.48 8.57 35.81
C LEU A 306 5.98 9.42 34.62
N VAL A 307 6.71 9.42 33.50
CA VAL A 307 6.30 10.12 32.28
C VAL A 307 4.98 9.55 31.73
N TYR A 308 4.87 8.22 31.66
CA TYR A 308 3.66 7.55 31.17
C TYR A 308 2.44 7.89 32.02
N ASN A 309 2.57 7.84 33.35
CA ASN A 309 1.49 8.17 34.27
C ASN A 309 1.08 9.65 34.17
N LYS A 310 2.05 10.57 34.04
CA LYS A 310 1.78 11.99 33.79
C LYS A 310 1.06 12.21 32.47
N ALA A 311 1.45 11.50 31.43
CA ALA A 311 0.78 11.57 30.14
C ALA A 311 -0.66 11.03 30.20
N ALA A 312 -0.90 9.92 30.90
CA ALA A 312 -2.25 9.40 31.13
C ALA A 312 -3.13 10.41 31.88
N LYS A 313 -2.58 11.06 32.91
CA LYS A 313 -3.27 12.14 33.63
C LYS A 313 -3.60 13.33 32.73
N LEU A 314 -2.65 13.78 31.90
CA LEU A 314 -2.87 14.83 30.91
C LEU A 314 -4.03 14.50 29.97
N TRP A 315 -4.09 13.27 29.46
CA TRP A 315 -5.17 12.84 28.56
C TRP A 315 -6.52 12.75 29.26
N ALA A 316 -6.55 12.35 30.54
CA ALA A 316 -7.77 12.34 31.34
C ALA A 316 -8.30 13.76 31.59
N GLU A 317 -7.41 14.71 31.92
CA GLU A 317 -7.76 16.12 32.09
C GLU A 317 -8.22 16.73 30.76
N ALA A 318 -7.50 16.44 29.66
CA ALA A 318 -7.89 16.89 28.33
C ALA A 318 -9.28 16.38 27.92
N LEU A 319 -9.60 15.12 28.22
CA LEU A 319 -10.93 14.56 27.95
C LEU A 319 -12.03 15.36 28.67
N ALA A 320 -11.85 15.64 29.97
CA ALA A 320 -12.80 16.43 30.74
C ALA A 320 -13.01 17.83 30.13
N VAL A 321 -11.94 18.50 29.73
CA VAL A 321 -12.02 19.83 29.10
C VAL A 321 -12.68 19.78 27.72
N PHE A 322 -12.38 18.78 26.89
CA PHE A 322 -13.03 18.58 25.60
C PHE A 322 -14.53 18.30 25.74
N MET A 323 -14.92 17.51 26.74
CA MET A 323 -16.33 17.24 27.04
C MET A 323 -17.05 18.53 27.44
N GLN A 324 -16.49 19.28 28.39
CA GLN A 324 -17.05 20.55 28.84
C GLN A 324 -17.20 21.55 27.68
N ALA A 325 -16.17 21.71 26.84
CA ALA A 325 -16.22 22.61 25.70
C ALA A 325 -17.28 22.19 24.66
N ALA A 326 -17.46 20.89 24.43
CA ALA A 326 -18.50 20.39 23.53
C ALA A 326 -19.93 20.56 24.08
N ASP A 327 -20.08 20.49 25.41
CA ASP A 327 -21.33 20.77 26.11
C ASP A 327 -21.68 22.27 26.04
N GLU A 328 -20.72 23.16 26.34
CA GLU A 328 -20.91 24.61 26.30
C GLU A 328 -21.26 25.13 24.89
N LEU A 329 -20.70 24.52 23.84
CA LEU A 329 -21.01 24.84 22.45
C LEU A 329 -22.28 24.13 21.93
N CYS A 330 -23.01 23.41 22.78
CA CYS A 330 -24.23 22.67 22.43
C CYS A 330 -24.08 21.81 21.16
N MET A 331 -22.93 21.16 20.98
CA MET A 331 -22.62 20.43 19.75
C MET A 331 -23.60 19.26 19.54
N SER A 332 -24.42 19.36 18.48
CA SER A 332 -25.45 18.36 18.13
C SER A 332 -24.87 16.99 17.74
N SER A 333 -23.67 16.96 17.15
CA SER A 333 -22.94 15.74 16.83
C SER A 333 -21.47 15.84 17.24
N ARG A 334 -21.01 14.85 18.03
CA ARG A 334 -19.63 14.77 18.53
C ARG A 334 -18.83 13.63 17.89
N LYS A 335 -19.41 12.93 16.90
CA LYS A 335 -18.80 11.73 16.28
C LYS A 335 -17.42 12.03 15.68
N SER A 336 -17.30 13.13 14.93
CA SER A 336 -16.03 13.55 14.32
C SER A 336 -15.01 13.96 15.39
N LEU A 337 -15.44 14.73 16.41
CA LEU A 337 -14.59 15.17 17.52
C LEU A 337 -13.97 13.97 18.25
N TRP A 338 -14.80 13.00 18.66
CA TRP A 338 -14.32 11.82 19.38
C TRP A 338 -13.49 10.89 18.50
N GLY A 339 -13.80 10.80 17.21
CA GLY A 339 -12.94 10.11 16.25
C GLY A 339 -11.52 10.70 16.20
N GLN A 340 -11.40 12.02 16.15
CA GLN A 340 -10.10 12.71 16.15
C GLN A 340 -9.39 12.64 17.51
N PHE A 341 -10.13 12.76 18.62
CA PHE A 341 -9.56 12.65 19.96
C PHE A 341 -8.96 11.27 20.21
N TRP A 342 -9.72 10.19 20.02
CA TRP A 342 -9.26 8.83 20.30
C TRP A 342 -8.20 8.34 19.31
N SER A 343 -8.27 8.73 18.04
CA SER A 343 -7.19 8.43 17.08
C SER A 343 -5.88 9.16 17.43
N SER A 344 -5.96 10.38 17.96
CA SER A 344 -4.78 11.11 18.44
C SER A 344 -4.23 10.52 19.73
N HIS A 345 -5.11 10.09 20.66
CA HIS A 345 -4.72 9.38 21.89
C HIS A 345 -3.94 8.10 21.58
N GLN A 346 -4.46 7.24 20.69
CA GLN A 346 -3.79 6.00 20.30
C GLN A 346 -2.42 6.26 19.68
N ARG A 347 -2.31 7.24 18.75
CA ARG A 347 -1.03 7.61 18.13
C ARG A 347 -0.03 8.16 19.14
N PHE A 348 -0.49 8.99 20.07
CA PHE A 348 0.34 9.55 21.14
C PHE A 348 1.01 8.45 21.97
N PHE A 349 0.23 7.50 22.50
CA PHE A 349 0.77 6.42 23.34
C PHE A 349 1.61 5.42 22.53
N LYS A 350 1.26 5.17 21.27
CA LYS A 350 2.10 4.39 20.35
C LYS A 350 3.50 5.01 20.22
N TYR A 351 3.59 6.32 19.97
CA TYR A 351 4.87 7.01 19.89
C TYR A 351 5.63 7.03 21.22
N LEU A 352 4.93 7.20 22.34
CA LEU A 352 5.54 7.15 23.66
C LEU A 352 6.16 5.77 23.94
N CYS A 353 5.44 4.69 23.67
CA CYS A 353 5.94 3.32 23.82
C CYS A 353 7.11 2.99 22.88
N ILE A 354 7.13 3.55 21.66
CA ILE A 354 8.29 3.43 20.75
C ILE A 354 9.51 4.16 21.35
N ALA A 355 9.31 5.37 21.87
CA ALA A 355 10.38 6.15 22.49
C ALA A 355 11.02 5.42 23.68
N ALA A 356 10.22 4.70 24.48
CA ALA A 356 10.71 3.87 25.59
C ALA A 356 11.79 2.86 25.18
N LYS A 357 11.73 2.38 23.93
CA LYS A 357 12.63 1.34 23.41
C LYS A 357 13.96 1.88 22.91
N VAL A 358 14.05 3.19 22.63
CA VAL A 358 15.18 3.80 21.92
C VAL A 358 16.48 3.62 22.68
N ARG A 359 16.48 3.78 24.01
CA ARG A 359 17.70 3.65 24.82
C ARG A 359 18.31 2.24 24.71
N CYS A 360 17.51 1.21 24.99
CA CYS A 360 17.95 -0.18 24.90
C CYS A 360 18.37 -0.55 23.47
N LEU A 361 17.63 -0.07 22.46
CA LEU A 361 17.99 -0.26 21.06
C LEU A 361 19.37 0.34 20.71
N VAL A 362 19.68 1.54 21.20
CA VAL A 362 20.98 2.19 20.97
C VAL A 362 22.11 1.42 21.65
N GLU A 363 21.90 0.95 22.88
CA GLU A 363 22.87 0.11 23.60
C GLU A 363 23.14 -1.19 22.85
N LEU A 364 22.08 -1.87 22.38
CA LEU A 364 22.19 -3.09 21.56
C LEU A 364 22.90 -2.82 20.24
N ALA A 365 22.53 -1.75 19.52
CA ALA A 365 23.15 -1.39 18.26
C ALA A 365 24.66 -1.12 18.41
N LYS A 366 25.06 -0.38 19.45
CA LYS A 366 26.48 -0.11 19.72
C LYS A 366 27.26 -1.39 20.00
N LYS A 367 26.72 -2.28 20.83
CA LYS A 367 27.33 -3.59 21.13
C LYS A 367 27.55 -4.42 19.87
N GLU A 368 26.55 -4.49 18.98
CA GLU A 368 26.67 -5.27 17.74
C GLU A 368 27.62 -4.61 16.73
N LEU A 369 27.69 -3.28 16.68
CA LEU A 369 28.67 -2.53 15.89
C LEU A 369 30.10 -2.77 16.40
N GLU A 370 30.33 -2.76 17.72
CA GLU A 370 31.62 -3.11 18.34
C GLU A 370 32.04 -4.55 18.05
N ALA A 371 31.08 -5.45 17.85
CA ALA A 371 31.32 -6.82 17.39
C ALA A 371 31.59 -6.94 15.88
N GLY A 372 31.73 -5.81 15.16
CA GLY A 372 32.02 -5.76 13.72
C GLY A 372 30.83 -6.10 12.83
N LYS A 373 29.60 -6.06 13.34
CA LYS A 373 28.39 -6.32 12.55
C LYS A 373 27.79 -5.03 11.99
N CYS A 374 27.02 -5.14 10.90
CA CYS A 374 26.20 -4.06 10.39
C CYS A 374 24.81 -4.10 11.02
N VAL A 375 24.33 -2.95 11.52
CA VAL A 375 23.02 -2.84 12.15
C VAL A 375 22.04 -2.12 11.23
N VAL A 376 20.89 -2.75 10.98
CA VAL A 376 19.78 -2.17 10.23
C VAL A 376 18.59 -2.02 11.16
N ILE A 377 18.03 -0.80 11.24
CA ILE A 377 16.89 -0.50 12.12
C ILE A 377 15.67 -0.21 11.25
N GLY A 378 14.67 -1.08 11.33
CA GLY A 378 13.36 -0.89 10.71
C GLY A 378 12.36 -0.26 11.68
N LEU A 379 11.77 0.88 11.31
CA LEU A 379 10.72 1.56 12.08
C LEU A 379 9.45 1.67 11.24
N GLN A 380 8.32 1.11 11.70
CA GLN A 380 7.04 1.16 10.97
C GLN A 380 6.33 2.52 11.07
N SER A 381 6.65 3.35 12.06
CA SER A 381 6.13 4.72 12.16
C SER A 381 7.25 5.67 12.59
N THR A 382 7.80 6.40 11.62
CA THR A 382 8.99 7.24 11.82
C THR A 382 8.66 8.62 12.39
N GLY A 383 7.38 9.03 12.43
CA GLY A 383 7.01 10.40 12.77
C GLY A 383 7.59 11.45 11.81
N GLU A 384 8.19 11.02 10.69
CA GLU A 384 8.98 11.84 9.76
C GLU A 384 8.18 12.99 9.16
N ALA A 385 6.89 12.80 8.93
CA ALA A 385 5.99 13.87 8.51
C ALA A 385 6.04 15.07 9.48
N ARG A 386 6.12 14.82 10.79
CA ARG A 386 6.21 15.88 11.79
C ARG A 386 7.60 16.52 11.82
N THR A 387 8.67 15.74 11.65
CA THR A 387 10.02 16.29 11.51
C THR A 387 10.12 17.19 10.28
N ARG A 388 9.50 16.80 9.15
CA ARG A 388 9.39 17.63 7.94
C ARG A 388 8.59 18.90 8.17
N GLU A 389 7.42 18.82 8.82
CA GLU A 389 6.63 20.02 9.16
C GLU A 389 7.46 21.03 9.98
N VAL A 390 8.20 20.56 10.99
CA VAL A 390 9.03 21.44 11.83
C VAL A 390 10.25 21.98 11.06
N LEU A 391 10.82 21.19 10.14
CA LEU A 391 11.87 21.67 9.24
C LEU A 391 11.35 22.75 8.30
N ASP A 392 10.18 22.57 7.71
CA ASP A 392 9.54 23.54 6.82
C ASP A 392 9.15 24.83 7.59
N GLU A 393 8.73 24.71 8.85
CA GLU A 393 8.41 25.85 9.73
C GLU A 393 9.67 26.64 10.17
N ASN A 394 10.84 26.01 10.20
CA ASN A 394 12.10 26.59 10.69
C ASN A 394 13.17 26.75 9.58
N ASP A 395 12.76 26.95 8.32
CA ASP A 395 13.67 27.17 7.17
C ASP A 395 14.79 26.11 7.03
N GLY A 396 14.47 24.85 7.33
CA GLY A 396 15.39 23.71 7.23
C GLY A 396 16.29 23.48 8.46
N HIS A 397 16.09 24.22 9.55
CA HIS A 397 16.84 24.08 10.79
C HIS A 397 16.05 23.35 11.90
N LEU A 398 16.74 22.51 12.67
CA LEU A 398 16.19 21.84 13.85
C LEU A 398 16.94 22.32 15.09
N ASP A 399 16.40 23.33 15.77
CA ASP A 399 17.01 23.89 16.99
C ASP A 399 16.78 23.02 18.23
N ARG A 400 15.84 22.06 18.17
CA ARG A 400 15.45 21.18 19.27
C ARG A 400 14.98 19.82 18.78
N PHE A 401 15.01 18.83 19.67
CA PHE A 401 14.38 17.52 19.43
C PHE A 401 12.89 17.69 19.17
N VAL A 402 12.40 17.08 18.08
CA VAL A 402 10.99 17.08 17.70
C VAL A 402 10.29 15.87 18.34
N SER A 403 9.41 16.14 19.31
CA SER A 403 8.58 15.09 19.90
C SER A 403 7.35 14.83 19.05
N ALA A 404 7.28 13.65 18.42
CA ALA A 404 6.11 13.24 17.64
C ALA A 404 4.85 13.14 18.52
N ALA A 405 4.98 12.67 19.76
CA ALA A 405 3.86 12.60 20.71
C ALA A 405 3.35 14.00 21.08
N GLU A 406 4.25 14.95 21.38
CA GLU A 406 3.87 16.35 21.62
C GLU A 406 3.16 16.94 20.40
N GLY A 407 3.70 16.71 19.19
CA GLY A 407 3.11 17.21 17.95
C GLY A 407 1.70 16.67 17.70
N VAL A 408 1.43 15.40 18.01
CA VAL A 408 0.08 14.82 17.92
C VAL A 408 -0.88 15.53 18.86
N PHE A 409 -0.48 15.74 20.13
CA PHE A 409 -1.33 16.40 21.11
C PHE A 409 -1.58 17.88 20.75
N GLN A 410 -0.54 18.61 20.37
CA GLN A 410 -0.65 19.99 19.92
C GLN A 410 -1.55 20.12 18.69
N SER A 411 -1.39 19.25 17.69
CA SER A 411 -2.25 19.27 16.50
C SER A 411 -3.71 18.97 16.84
N LEU A 412 -3.97 18.07 17.81
CA LEU A 412 -5.33 17.81 18.28
C LEU A 412 -5.96 19.07 18.87
N VAL A 413 -5.25 19.73 19.78
CA VAL A 413 -5.74 20.95 20.43
C VAL A 413 -5.93 22.08 19.41
N LEU A 414 -4.92 22.37 18.58
CA LEU A 414 -4.97 23.51 17.66
C LEU A 414 -6.01 23.36 16.55
N LYS A 415 -6.25 22.14 16.05
CA LYS A 415 -7.12 21.92 14.89
C LYS A 415 -8.51 21.43 15.25
N HIS A 416 -8.65 20.75 16.38
CA HIS A 416 -9.88 20.00 16.71
C HIS A 416 -10.45 20.34 18.09
N PHE A 417 -9.83 21.21 18.87
CA PHE A 417 -10.45 21.69 20.11
C PHE A 417 -11.76 22.43 19.76
N PRO A 418 -12.88 22.11 20.43
CA PRO A 418 -14.14 22.81 20.22
C PRO A 418 -13.99 24.29 20.58
N SER A 419 -14.02 25.15 19.56
CA SER A 419 -13.94 26.61 19.71
C SER A 419 -14.82 27.28 18.65
N GLU A 420 -15.37 28.46 18.96
CA GLU A 420 -15.96 29.31 17.94
C GLU A 420 -14.85 29.72 16.96
N LYS A 421 -14.88 29.22 15.72
CA LYS A 421 -13.86 29.51 14.70
C LYS A 421 -13.59 31.02 14.64
N GLN A 422 -12.33 31.44 14.79
CA GLN A 422 -11.90 32.74 14.27
C GLN A 422 -12.14 32.74 12.76
N ARG A 423 -13.15 33.50 12.34
CA ARG A 423 -13.43 33.76 10.94
C ARG A 423 -12.18 34.46 10.37
N ARG A 424 -11.33 33.75 9.62
CA ARG A 424 -10.27 34.38 8.82
C ARG A 424 -10.92 35.52 8.03
N GLU A 425 -10.55 36.77 8.32
CA GLU A 425 -10.95 37.92 7.52
C GLU A 425 -10.48 37.66 6.08
N LYS A 426 -11.44 37.37 5.19
CA LYS A 426 -11.18 37.39 3.76
C LYS A 426 -10.93 38.85 3.40
N GLY A 427 -9.66 39.23 3.30
CA GLY A 427 -9.24 40.50 2.73
C GLY A 427 -9.98 40.76 1.42
N ALA A 428 -10.46 42.00 1.26
CA ALA A 428 -11.26 42.44 0.13
C ALA A 428 -10.48 42.29 -1.20
N GLY A 429 -10.64 41.14 -1.86
CA GLY A 429 -10.15 40.88 -3.21
C GLY A 429 -11.26 41.03 -4.25
N ASN A 430 -11.12 42.01 -5.13
CA ASN A 430 -12.03 42.39 -6.22
C ASN A 430 -12.81 41.24 -6.91
N LYS A 431 -14.14 41.21 -6.71
CA LYS A 431 -15.06 40.41 -7.52
C LYS A 431 -15.20 41.01 -8.92
N ARG A 432 -14.51 40.46 -9.93
CA ARG A 432 -14.89 40.64 -11.34
C ARG A 432 -16.14 39.80 -11.64
N LYS A 433 -17.26 40.46 -11.92
CA LYS A 433 -18.57 39.89 -12.32
C LYS A 433 -18.43 38.97 -13.54
N ARG A 434 -18.96 37.75 -13.45
CA ARG A 434 -19.34 36.92 -14.61
C ARG A 434 -20.86 36.95 -14.80
N LYS A 435 -21.30 37.27 -16.02
CA LYS A 435 -22.71 37.34 -16.46
C LYS A 435 -23.37 35.94 -16.47
N PRO A 436 -24.69 35.83 -16.21
CA PRO A 436 -25.42 34.58 -16.34
C PRO A 436 -25.78 34.30 -17.82
N ARG A 437 -25.69 33.03 -18.26
CA ARG A 437 -26.23 32.57 -19.54
C ARG A 437 -27.43 31.64 -19.27
N ALA A 438 -28.49 31.88 -20.04
CA ALA A 438 -29.84 31.37 -19.87
C ALA A 438 -29.99 29.85 -20.12
N ARG A 439 -30.95 29.24 -19.42
CA ARG A 439 -31.47 27.88 -19.67
C ARG A 439 -32.47 27.90 -20.82
N GLN A 440 -32.41 26.89 -21.70
CA GLN A 440 -33.48 26.59 -22.66
C GLN A 440 -34.47 25.54 -22.09
N PRO A 441 -35.75 25.54 -22.50
CA PRO A 441 -36.80 24.73 -21.90
C PRO A 441 -36.94 23.33 -22.54
N LYS A 442 -37.35 22.34 -21.73
CA LYS A 442 -37.70 20.98 -22.18
C LYS A 442 -39.20 20.89 -22.53
N GLN A 443 -39.53 20.18 -23.61
CA GLN A 443 -40.90 19.77 -23.97
C GLN A 443 -41.30 18.44 -23.26
N PRO A 444 -42.62 18.15 -23.08
CA PRO A 444 -43.10 16.98 -22.35
C PRO A 444 -43.77 15.91 -23.23
N ARG A 445 -43.59 14.61 -22.90
CA ARG A 445 -44.48 13.45 -23.18
C ARG A 445 -44.11 12.36 -22.15
N GLN A 446 -44.97 11.82 -21.28
CA GLN A 446 -46.23 11.04 -21.32
C GLN A 446 -45.96 9.62 -20.75
N ILE A 447 -46.97 9.04 -20.11
CA ILE A 447 -46.97 8.07 -18.99
C ILE A 447 -46.90 6.59 -19.42
N THR A 448 -46.36 5.72 -18.53
CA THR A 448 -46.69 4.30 -18.14
C THR A 448 -45.40 3.47 -17.96
N ASP A 449 -45.21 2.50 -17.06
CA ASP A 449 -45.81 2.03 -15.81
C ASP A 449 -44.82 1.01 -15.17
N VAL A 450 -44.95 0.72 -13.87
CA VAL A 450 -44.42 -0.43 -13.09
C VAL A 450 -42.90 -0.67 -12.96
N THR A 451 -42.34 -0.45 -11.76
CA THR A 451 -41.40 -1.43 -11.14
C THR A 451 -41.31 -1.32 -9.61
N VAL A 452 -41.88 -2.34 -8.98
CA VAL A 452 -41.57 -3.03 -7.70
C VAL A 452 -40.54 -2.37 -6.75
N VAL A 453 -41.05 -2.00 -5.58
CA VAL A 453 -40.30 -1.66 -4.36
C VAL A 453 -40.05 -2.94 -3.56
N ILE A 454 -38.80 -3.25 -3.22
CA ILE A 454 -38.47 -4.19 -2.14
C ILE A 454 -37.52 -3.47 -1.17
N ASN A 455 -38.07 -3.13 0.00
CA ASN A 455 -37.34 -2.79 1.20
C ASN A 455 -36.69 -4.06 1.77
N ILE A 456 -35.42 -3.98 2.17
CA ILE A 456 -34.83 -4.96 3.08
C ILE A 456 -34.23 -4.19 4.26
N SER A 457 -34.76 -4.54 5.42
CA SER A 457 -34.47 -4.08 6.78
C SER A 457 -33.12 -4.55 7.29
N ASP A 458 -32.49 -3.67 8.07
CA ASP A 458 -31.39 -3.96 8.99
C ASP A 458 -31.82 -4.99 10.04
N ASP A 459 -31.01 -6.04 10.23
CA ASP A 459 -31.00 -6.77 11.49
C ASP A 459 -29.57 -7.06 11.92
N SER A 460 -29.34 -6.84 13.21
CA SER A 460 -28.05 -6.87 13.87
C SER A 460 -27.65 -8.29 14.23
N SER A 461 -26.38 -8.64 14.09
CA SER A 461 -25.79 -9.69 14.92
C SER A 461 -24.33 -9.36 15.23
N THR A 462 -24.05 -9.35 16.53
CA THR A 462 -22.76 -9.19 17.18
C THR A 462 -22.01 -10.51 17.18
N GLU A 463 -20.82 -10.56 16.59
CA GLU A 463 -19.76 -11.48 17.01
C GLU A 463 -18.38 -10.80 16.90
N SER A 464 -17.60 -11.02 17.94
CA SER A 464 -16.22 -10.61 18.18
C SER A 464 -15.24 -11.35 17.28
N ASP A 465 -14.25 -10.65 16.70
CA ASP A 465 -12.83 -11.02 16.80
C ASP A 465 -11.88 -10.07 16.04
N ALA A 466 -10.65 -10.04 16.56
CA ALA A 466 -9.38 -9.69 15.93
C ALA A 466 -9.15 -8.23 15.46
N MET A 467 -8.30 -7.53 16.23
CA MET A 467 -7.59 -6.35 15.79
C MET A 467 -6.60 -6.72 14.67
N ASP A 468 -6.79 -6.19 13.47
CA ASP A 468 -5.74 -5.73 12.55
C ASP A 468 -6.35 -5.19 11.23
N SER A 469 -6.34 -3.86 11.06
CA SER A 469 -6.15 -3.17 9.77
C SER A 469 -6.23 -1.65 9.95
N ASP A 470 -5.06 -1.00 10.06
CA ASP A 470 -4.92 0.45 10.01
C ASP A 470 -5.21 0.97 8.57
N SER A 471 -6.47 1.31 8.30
CA SER A 471 -6.87 2.13 7.15
C SER A 471 -6.92 3.60 7.56
N ASN A 472 -5.83 4.34 7.32
CA ASN A 472 -5.83 5.80 7.45
C ASN A 472 -6.32 6.44 6.14
N SER A 473 -7.63 6.65 6.05
CA SER A 473 -8.24 7.51 5.03
C SER A 473 -8.60 8.86 5.64
N SER A 474 -7.97 9.92 5.15
CA SER A 474 -8.42 11.31 5.38
C SER A 474 -9.76 11.55 4.67
N PRO A 475 -10.74 12.20 5.31
CA PRO A 475 -11.83 12.84 4.59
C PRO A 475 -11.81 14.35 4.81
N ASP A 476 -11.63 15.11 3.73
CA ASP A 476 -12.02 16.51 3.67
C ASP A 476 -12.96 16.69 2.48
N SER A 477 -14.26 16.84 2.78
CA SER A 477 -15.23 17.47 1.89
C SER A 477 -16.30 18.14 2.75
N VAL A 478 -16.20 19.47 2.83
CA VAL A 478 -17.08 20.35 3.61
C VAL A 478 -18.44 20.45 2.92
N GLN A 479 -19.52 20.09 3.63
CA GLN A 479 -20.88 20.48 3.28
C GLN A 479 -21.36 21.54 4.27
N ASP A 480 -21.79 22.67 3.72
CA ASP A 480 -22.43 23.78 4.41
C ASP A 480 -23.73 23.32 5.07
N ASN A 481 -23.87 23.56 6.37
CA ASN A 481 -25.17 23.71 7.02
C ASN A 481 -25.17 25.02 7.81
N THR A 482 -26.10 25.88 7.41
CA THR A 482 -26.61 27.06 8.11
C THR A 482 -27.00 26.70 9.53
N ASP A 483 -26.67 27.56 10.50
CA ASP A 483 -27.46 27.72 11.72
C ASP A 483 -27.21 29.09 12.38
N ASP A 484 -28.28 29.54 13.04
CA ASP A 484 -28.53 30.84 13.65
C ASP A 484 -27.68 31.16 14.89
N VAL A 485 -27.63 32.45 15.20
CA VAL A 485 -26.80 33.09 16.24
C VAL A 485 -27.45 33.01 17.62
N ILE A 486 -26.68 32.62 18.65
CA ILE A 486 -26.90 33.01 20.05
C ILE A 486 -25.55 33.37 20.69
N PHE A 487 -25.45 34.57 21.27
CA PHE A 487 -24.25 35.08 21.93
C PHE A 487 -24.15 34.62 23.39
N VAL A 488 -23.00 34.08 23.81
CA VAL A 488 -22.58 33.98 25.22
C VAL A 488 -21.09 34.34 25.36
N ASN A 489 -20.75 35.04 26.45
CA ASN A 489 -19.54 35.84 26.70
C ASN A 489 -18.16 35.24 26.29
N GLN A 490 -17.34 36.08 25.65
CA GLN A 490 -15.98 35.82 25.13
C GLN A 490 -14.88 35.47 26.17
N THR A 491 -15.14 35.58 27.48
CA THR A 491 -14.07 35.60 28.50
C THR A 491 -13.67 34.23 29.03
N SER A 492 -14.55 33.21 28.99
CA SER A 492 -14.27 31.85 29.50
C SER A 492 -13.40 31.02 28.54
N TYR A 493 -13.54 31.24 27.24
CA TYR A 493 -12.96 30.40 26.18
C TYR A 493 -11.47 30.62 25.94
N GLN A 494 -11.00 31.87 25.99
CA GLN A 494 -9.56 32.16 25.93
C GLN A 494 -8.84 31.56 27.13
N MET A 495 -9.49 31.51 28.29
CA MET A 495 -8.92 30.93 29.51
C MET A 495 -8.84 29.40 29.42
N GLY A 496 -9.82 28.72 28.83
CA GLY A 496 -9.77 27.28 28.55
C GLY A 496 -8.65 26.89 27.57
N MET A 497 -8.52 27.62 26.45
CA MET A 497 -7.42 27.41 25.51
C MET A 497 -6.04 27.73 26.11
N LEU A 498 -5.92 28.82 26.90
CA LEU A 498 -4.69 29.12 27.64
C LEU A 498 -4.40 28.02 28.67
N THR A 499 -5.40 27.50 29.37
CA THR A 499 -5.23 26.45 30.38
C THR A 499 -4.70 25.17 29.74
N VAL A 500 -5.25 24.75 28.59
CA VAL A 500 -4.75 23.59 27.84
C VAL A 500 -3.34 23.86 27.28
N TYR A 501 -3.07 25.06 26.78
CA TYR A 501 -1.75 25.44 26.25
C TYR A 501 -0.68 25.51 27.35
N TYR A 502 -1.01 26.07 28.52
CA TYR A 502 -0.16 26.09 29.71
C TYR A 502 0.02 24.68 30.27
N MET A 503 -1.00 23.83 30.28
CA MET A 503 -0.87 22.41 30.66
C MET A 503 0.05 21.66 29.71
N VAL A 504 -0.01 21.93 28.39
CA VAL A 504 0.94 21.40 27.40
C VAL A 504 2.37 21.86 27.70
N GLN A 505 2.61 23.15 27.97
CA GLN A 505 3.95 23.63 28.32
C GLN A 505 4.47 23.10 29.66
N LEU A 506 3.63 23.04 30.70
CA LEU A 506 3.99 22.58 32.05
C LEU A 506 4.24 21.07 32.12
N ILE A 507 3.54 20.27 31.30
CA ILE A 507 3.61 18.80 31.36
C ILE A 507 4.59 18.25 30.30
N LEU A 508 4.58 18.76 29.06
CA LEU A 508 5.39 18.17 27.98
C LEU A 508 6.82 18.71 27.92
N SER A 509 7.07 19.97 28.30
CA SER A 509 8.42 20.55 28.26
C SER A 509 9.43 19.80 29.17
N PRO A 510 9.07 19.37 30.41
CA PRO A 510 9.91 18.50 31.23
C PRO A 510 9.95 17.04 30.77
N CYS A 511 8.87 16.51 30.16
CA CYS A 511 8.81 15.12 29.70
C CYS A 511 9.71 14.84 28.49
N ILE A 512 9.87 15.82 27.60
CA ILE A 512 10.79 15.74 26.43
C ILE A 512 12.25 15.69 26.89
N LEU A 513 12.58 16.38 27.97
CA LEU A 513 13.91 16.41 28.58
C LEU A 513 14.28 15.11 29.32
N MET A 514 13.31 14.27 29.68
CA MET A 514 13.56 12.97 30.34
C MET A 514 13.70 11.81 29.34
N ILE A 515 13.12 11.95 28.15
CA ILE A 515 13.26 10.98 27.04
C ILE A 515 14.55 11.27 26.23
N SER A 516 15.08 12.49 26.34
CA SER A 516 16.39 12.84 25.79
C SER A 516 17.51 12.35 26.74
N PRO A 517 18.57 11.69 26.24
CA PRO A 517 19.68 11.29 27.08
C PRO A 517 20.31 12.53 27.71
N LYS A 518 20.16 12.73 29.02
CA LYS A 518 20.86 13.77 29.77
C LYS A 518 22.37 13.58 29.57
N LYS A 519 22.99 14.51 28.83
CA LYS A 519 24.42 14.89 28.81
C LYS A 519 25.43 13.81 29.21
N SER A 520 25.98 13.11 28.22
CA SER A 520 27.41 12.73 28.21
C SER A 520 27.97 12.61 26.78
N LEU A 521 27.84 13.66 25.97
CA LEU A 521 28.52 13.74 24.66
C LEU A 521 29.07 15.15 24.46
N THR A 522 29.93 15.58 25.36
CA THR A 522 31.04 16.49 25.02
C THR A 522 32.28 15.64 24.87
N ALA A 523 32.41 14.99 23.72
CA ALA A 523 33.68 14.56 23.17
C ALA A 523 33.62 14.86 21.67
N PRO A 524 34.54 15.65 21.11
CA PRO A 524 34.55 15.93 19.69
C PRO A 524 34.91 14.64 18.94
N LEU A 525 34.01 14.17 18.07
CA LEU A 525 34.36 13.22 17.03
C LEU A 525 35.24 13.96 16.01
N LYS A 526 36.50 13.53 15.91
CA LYS A 526 37.35 13.72 14.74
C LYS A 526 37.15 12.56 13.79
#